data_AF-A0AAE4QA26-F1
#
_entry.id   AF-A0AAE4QA26-F1
#
_cell.length_a   1.000
_cell.length_b   1.000
_cell.length_c   1.000
_cell.angle_alpha   90.00
_cell.angle_beta   90.00
_cell.angle_gamma   90.00
#
_symmetry.space_group_name_H-M   'P 1'
#
loop_
_entity.id
_entity.type
_entity.pdbx_description
1 polymer ?
#
loop_
_entity_poly.entity_id
_entity_poly.type
_entity_poly.pdbx_seq_one_letter_code
_entity_poly.pdbx_strand_id
1 'polypeptide(L)'
;EYDRPKSSKDHPTMKPIQLMAYPIQNSSMRGTLVLDPFLGSGSTLMAADQTGRICYGIELDEKFVDVIVKRYIESTDNSDVSVLRNGETLTYNQVLAQMEEDL
;
A
#
# COMPACT_ATOMS: atom_id res chain seq x y z
N GLU A 1 -15.48 8.44 -16.43
CA GLU A 1 -16.05 7.31 -15.68
C GLU A 1 -14.90 6.39 -15.29
N TYR A 2 -14.86 5.87 -14.06
CA TYR A 2 -13.80 4.94 -13.63
C TYR A 2 -14.34 3.52 -13.66
N ASP A 3 -13.61 2.62 -14.31
CA ASP A 3 -13.97 1.20 -14.32
C ASP A 3 -13.97 0.65 -12.89
N ARG A 4 -15.12 0.13 -12.45
CA ARG A 4 -15.23 -0.58 -11.18
C ARG A 4 -14.59 -1.96 -11.37
N PRO A 5 -13.58 -2.34 -10.58
CA PRO A 5 -13.05 -3.68 -10.64
C PRO A 5 -14.18 -4.67 -10.30
N LYS A 6 -14.40 -5.66 -11.18
CA LYS A 6 -15.22 -6.82 -10.86
C LYS A 6 -14.51 -7.61 -9.77
N SER A 7 -14.88 -7.38 -8.51
CA SER A 7 -14.52 -8.20 -7.33
C SER A 7 -13.10 -8.80 -7.37
N SER A 8 -12.12 -8.12 -6.76
CA SER A 8 -10.82 -8.77 -6.51
C SER A 8 -10.99 -9.87 -5.46
N LYS A 9 -10.35 -11.03 -5.66
CA LYS A 9 -10.32 -12.14 -4.68
C LYS A 9 -9.58 -11.74 -3.40
N ASP A 10 -8.70 -10.74 -3.46
CA ASP A 10 -7.83 -10.35 -2.35
C ASP A 10 -8.46 -9.28 -1.44
N HIS A 11 -9.36 -8.45 -1.98
CA HIS A 11 -10.14 -7.50 -1.18
C HIS A 11 -11.48 -7.14 -1.85
N PRO A 12 -12.62 -7.28 -1.13
CA PRO A 12 -13.95 -7.11 -1.72
C PRO A 12 -14.27 -5.67 -2.17
N THR A 13 -13.54 -4.65 -1.70
CA THR A 13 -13.82 -3.24 -1.97
C THR A 13 -12.60 -2.42 -2.45
N MET A 14 -11.82 -2.96 -3.39
CA MET A 14 -10.74 -2.19 -4.02
C MET A 14 -11.27 -0.96 -4.77
N LYS A 15 -10.83 0.23 -4.37
CA LYS A 15 -11.04 1.44 -5.17
C LYS A 15 -10.04 1.48 -6.33
N PRO A 16 -10.45 1.85 -7.55
CA PRO A 16 -9.51 2.11 -8.66
C PRO A 16 -8.44 3.13 -8.26
N ILE A 17 -7.19 2.90 -8.64
CA ILE A 17 -6.08 3.80 -8.30
C ILE A 17 -6.30 5.19 -8.92
N GLN A 18 -6.77 5.24 -10.16
CA GLN A 18 -7.03 6.51 -10.85
C GLN A 18 -8.11 7.34 -10.15
N LEU A 19 -9.09 6.69 -9.51
CA LEU A 19 -10.11 7.38 -8.71
C LEU A 19 -9.48 8.09 -7.51
N MET A 20 -8.44 7.49 -6.89
CA MET A 20 -7.72 8.09 -5.77
C MET A 20 -6.67 9.12 -6.22
N ALA A 21 -6.09 8.97 -7.41
CA ALA A 21 -5.10 9.91 -7.94
C ALA A 21 -5.69 11.32 -8.15
N TYR A 22 -6.93 11.41 -8.64
CA TYR A 22 -7.60 12.69 -8.91
C TYR A 22 -7.65 13.64 -7.71
N PRO A 23 -8.23 13.26 -6.54
CA PRO A 23 -8.26 14.15 -5.38
C PRO A 23 -6.85 14.46 -4.84
N ILE A 24 -5.92 13.50 -4.87
CA ILE A 24 -4.53 13.73 -4.42
C ILE A 24 -3.86 14.82 -5.27
N GLN A 25 -3.98 14.73 -6.60
CA GLN A 25 -3.39 15.71 -7.52
C GLN A 25 -4.03 17.09 -7.42
N ASN A 26 -5.34 17.14 -7.18
CA ASN A 26 -6.08 18.39 -7.07
C ASN A 26 -5.83 19.12 -5.74
N SER A 27 -5.48 18.40 -4.69
CA SER A 27 -5.40 18.94 -3.32
C SER A 27 -3.97 18.98 -2.75
N SER A 28 -2.95 18.57 -3.50
CA SER A 28 -1.58 18.51 -2.99
C SER A 28 -0.53 18.72 -4.09
N MET A 29 0.62 19.26 -3.71
CA MET A 29 1.77 19.38 -4.62
C MET A 29 2.57 18.06 -4.66
N ARG A 30 3.45 17.90 -5.63
CA ARG A 30 4.43 16.80 -5.59
C ARG A 30 5.35 16.95 -4.38
N GLY A 31 5.76 15.82 -3.80
CA GLY A 31 6.62 15.75 -2.62
C GLY A 31 5.91 16.01 -1.28
N THR A 32 4.62 16.35 -1.28
CA THR A 32 3.87 16.55 -0.04
C THR A 32 3.32 15.24 0.52
N LEU A 33 2.88 15.29 1.79
CA LEU A 33 2.34 14.16 2.52
C LEU A 33 0.84 13.96 2.25
N VAL A 34 0.43 12.70 2.13
CA VAL A 34 -0.96 12.25 2.14
C VAL A 34 -1.13 11.30 3.33
N LEU A 35 -2.08 11.57 4.22
CA LEU A 35 -2.41 10.71 5.35
C LEU A 35 -3.72 9.96 5.08
N ASP A 36 -3.70 8.64 5.21
CA ASP A 36 -4.89 7.79 5.17
C ASP A 36 -4.97 6.91 6.42
N PRO A 37 -5.81 7.26 7.42
CA PRO A 37 -5.93 6.50 8.64
C PRO A 37 -6.71 5.17 8.48
N PHE A 38 -7.30 4.92 7.30
CA PHE A 38 -8.09 3.73 7.00
C PHE A 38 -7.70 3.19 5.63
N LEU A 39 -6.43 2.77 5.53
CA LEU A 39 -5.77 2.50 4.26
C LEU A 39 -6.44 1.35 3.48
N GLY A 40 -7.07 0.40 4.16
CA GLY A 40 -7.84 -0.69 3.56
C GLY A 40 -7.00 -1.49 2.58
N SER A 41 -7.38 -1.46 1.30
CA SER A 41 -6.63 -2.19 0.25
C SER A 41 -5.38 -1.49 -0.29
N GLY A 42 -5.00 -0.32 0.24
CA GLY A 42 -3.76 0.38 -0.16
C GLY A 42 -3.87 1.28 -1.40
N SER A 43 -5.08 1.52 -1.93
CA SER A 43 -5.25 2.33 -3.15
C SER A 43 -4.71 3.76 -3.00
N THR A 44 -4.82 4.36 -1.80
CA THR A 44 -4.28 5.71 -1.52
C THR A 44 -2.75 5.72 -1.55
N LEU A 45 -2.11 4.71 -0.97
CA LEU A 45 -0.65 4.53 -1.01
C LEU A 45 -0.14 4.46 -2.45
N MET A 46 -0.71 3.57 -3.26
CA MET A 46 -0.30 3.41 -4.66
C MET A 46 -0.55 4.68 -5.49
N ALA A 47 -1.67 5.38 -5.28
CA ALA A 47 -1.97 6.62 -5.98
C ALA A 47 -1.05 7.78 -5.56
N ALA A 48 -0.71 7.88 -4.27
CA ALA A 48 0.23 8.88 -3.78
C ALA A 48 1.62 8.65 -4.41
N ASP A 49 2.11 7.41 -4.35
CA ASP A 49 3.41 7.01 -4.90
C ASP A 49 3.52 7.30 -6.42
N GLN A 50 2.57 6.78 -7.22
CA GLN A 50 2.53 6.98 -8.67
C GLN A 50 2.42 8.46 -9.09
N THR A 51 1.86 9.30 -8.23
CA THR A 51 1.72 10.74 -8.51
C THR A 51 2.84 11.58 -7.89
N GLY A 52 3.81 10.97 -7.21
CA GLY A 52 4.99 11.60 -6.63
C GLY A 52 4.70 12.31 -5.30
N ARG A 53 3.86 11.71 -4.44
CA ARG A 53 3.61 12.13 -3.04
C ARG A 53 4.08 11.03 -2.10
N ILE A 54 4.23 11.38 -0.83
CA ILE A 54 4.53 10.43 0.23
C ILE A 54 3.22 10.08 0.93
N CYS A 55 2.94 8.80 1.11
CA CYS A 55 1.78 8.34 1.86
C CYS A 55 2.19 7.87 3.25
N TYR A 56 1.49 8.36 4.27
CA TYR A 56 1.44 7.74 5.59
C TYR A 56 0.08 7.08 5.74
N GLY A 57 0.06 5.77 5.92
CA GLY A 57 -1.16 4.99 6.02
C GLY A 57 -1.25 4.21 7.32
N ILE A 58 -2.46 4.05 7.84
CA ILE A 58 -2.75 3.22 9.01
C ILE A 58 -3.83 2.21 8.61
N GLU A 59 -3.63 0.96 9.01
CA GLU A 59 -4.61 -0.12 8.88
C GLU A 59 -4.56 -0.96 10.16
N LEU A 60 -5.74 -1.37 10.64
CA LEU A 60 -5.88 -2.10 11.90
C LEU A 60 -5.90 -3.61 11.68
N ASP A 61 -6.52 -4.08 10.60
CA ASP A 61 -6.60 -5.52 10.31
C ASP A 61 -5.29 -5.98 9.67
N GLU A 62 -4.57 -6.84 10.39
CA GLU A 62 -3.30 -7.45 9.94
C GLU A 62 -3.42 -8.10 8.57
N LYS A 63 -4.58 -8.71 8.24
CA LYS A 63 -4.80 -9.33 6.92
C LYS A 63 -4.79 -8.30 5.80
N PHE A 64 -5.31 -7.10 6.06
CA PHE A 64 -5.29 -6.02 5.08
C PHE A 64 -3.92 -5.38 4.98
N VAL A 65 -3.17 -5.30 6.09
CA VAL A 65 -1.75 -4.90 6.05
C VAL A 65 -0.96 -5.82 5.13
N ASP A 66 -1.13 -7.13 5.23
CA ASP A 66 -0.46 -8.10 4.34
C ASP A 66 -0.84 -7.90 2.87
N VAL A 67 -2.13 -7.68 2.58
CA VAL A 67 -2.62 -7.37 1.23
C VAL A 67 -1.98 -6.08 0.70
N ILE A 68 -1.88 -5.03 1.51
CA ILE A 68 -1.26 -3.75 1.12
C ILE A 68 0.21 -3.96 0.78
N VAL A 69 0.97 -4.62 1.66
CA VAL A 69 2.41 -4.86 1.49
C VAL A 69 2.67 -5.65 0.22
N LYS A 70 1.98 -6.78 0.04
CA LYS A 70 2.12 -7.63 -1.14
C LYS A 70 1.85 -6.86 -2.43
N ARG A 71 0.76 -6.09 -2.47
CA ARG A 71 0.40 -5.31 -3.66
C ARG A 71 1.37 -4.18 -3.96
N TYR A 72 1.88 -3.51 -2.93
CA TYR A 72 2.83 -2.43 -3.11
C TYR A 72 4.13 -2.99 -3.70
N ILE A 73 4.65 -4.07 -3.12
CA ILE A 73 5.80 -4.85 -3.61
C ILE A 73 5.60 -5.26 -5.07
N GLU A 74 4.49 -5.92 -5.42
CA GLU A 74 4.16 -6.31 -6.81
C GLU A 74 4.08 -5.11 -7.79
N SER A 75 3.81 -3.91 -7.29
CA SER A 75 3.77 -2.68 -8.10
C SER A 75 5.11 -1.96 -8.22
N THR A 76 6.14 -2.43 -7.53
CA THR A 76 7.50 -1.86 -7.49
C THR A 76 8.53 -2.91 -7.92
N ASP A 77 9.78 -2.49 -8.14
CA ASP A 77 10.89 -3.42 -8.45
C ASP A 77 11.48 -4.11 -7.19
N ASN A 78 10.77 -4.06 -6.05
CA ASN A 78 11.13 -4.65 -4.75
C ASN A 78 12.41 -4.15 -4.06
N SER A 79 13.15 -3.21 -4.65
CA SER A 79 14.49 -2.85 -4.20
C SER A 79 14.55 -2.06 -2.89
N ASP A 80 13.50 -1.29 -2.55
CA ASP A 80 13.52 -0.34 -1.43
C ASP A 80 12.37 -0.53 -0.42
N VAL A 81 11.80 -1.74 -0.33
CA VAL A 81 10.73 -2.04 0.63
C VAL A 81 11.30 -2.68 1.89
N SER A 82 11.00 -2.06 3.04
CA SER A 82 11.38 -2.57 4.37
C SER A 82 10.25 -2.44 5.37
N VAL A 83 10.27 -3.27 6.41
CA VAL A 83 9.33 -3.23 7.54
C VAL A 83 10.10 -3.04 8.84
N LEU A 84 9.61 -2.18 9.71
CA LEU A 84 10.09 -2.06 11.07
C LEU A 84 9.21 -2.91 11.98
N ARG A 85 9.76 -3.96 12.59
CA ARG A 85 9.07 -4.85 13.52
C ARG A 85 9.91 -4.99 14.78
N ASN A 86 9.31 -4.73 15.95
CA ASN A 86 9.99 -4.83 17.26
C ASN A 86 11.32 -4.04 17.37
N GLY A 87 11.44 -2.93 16.64
CA GLY A 87 12.66 -2.11 16.63
C GLY A 87 13.73 -2.57 15.62
N GLU A 88 13.47 -3.63 14.85
CA GLU A 88 14.35 -4.14 13.81
C GLU A 88 13.78 -3.84 12.41
N THR A 89 14.63 -3.36 11.51
CA THR A 89 14.27 -3.13 10.10
C THR A 89 14.60 -4.37 9.28
N LEU A 90 13.59 -4.95 8.67
CA LEU A 90 13.67 -6.15 7.85
C LEU A 90 13.35 -5.83 6.39
N THR A 91 14.09 -6.42 5.46
CA THR A 91 13.74 -6.47 4.03
C THR A 91 12.60 -7.46 3.80
N TYR A 92 11.90 -7.35 2.67
CA TYR A 92 10.83 -8.29 2.33
C TYR A 92 11.27 -9.77 2.35
N ASN A 93 12.45 -10.07 1.81
CA ASN A 93 12.99 -11.44 1.80
C ASN A 93 13.27 -11.98 3.21
N GLN A 94 13.74 -11.12 4.13
CA GLN A 94 13.95 -11.51 5.52
C GLN A 94 12.62 -11.82 6.23
N VAL A 95 11.57 -11.04 5.95
CA VAL A 95 10.23 -11.30 6.49
C VAL A 95 9.71 -12.66 6.02
N LEU A 96 9.85 -12.98 4.72
CA LEU A 96 9.41 -14.26 4.18
C LEU A 96 10.17 -15.44 4.81
N ALA A 97 11.49 -15.34 4.96
CA ALA A 97 12.29 -16.39 5.59
C ALA A 97 11.85 -16.65 7.04
N GLN A 98 11.56 -15.58 7.80
CA GLN A 98 11.11 -15.71 9.19
C GLN A 98 9.71 -16.34 9.29
N MET A 99 8.81 -16.04 8.34
CA MET A 99 7.50 -16.69 8.28
C MET A 99 7.57 -18.19 7.97
N GLU A 100 8.54 -18.64 7.17
CA GLU A 100 8.76 -20.06 6.88
C GLU A 100 9.31 -20.83 8.09
N GLU A 101 10.10 -20.17 8.94
CA GLU A 101 10.63 -20.76 10.19
C GLU A 101 9.58 -20.88 11.30
N ASP A 102 8.56 -20.01 11.29
CA ASP A 102 7.47 -19.98 12.27
C ASP A 102 6.32 -20.97 11.95
N LEU A 103 6.36 -21.66 10.79
CA LEU A 103 5.37 -22.65 10.31
C LEU A 103 5.78 -24.11 10.65
#